data_AF-A0A429JTV3-F1
#
_entry.id   AF-A0A429JTV3-F1
#
_cell.length_a   1.000
_cell.length_b   1.000
_cell.length_c   1.000
_cell.angle_alpha   90.00
_cell.angle_beta   90.00
_cell.angle_gamma   90.00
#
_symmetry.space_group_name_H-M   'P 1'
#
loop_
_entity.id
_entity.type
_entity.pdbx_description
1 polymer ?
#
loop_
_entity_poly.entity_id
_entity_poly.type
_entity_poly.pdbx_seq_one_letter_code
_entity_poly.pdbx_strand_id
1 'polypeptide(L)'
;MKLSTDTGHEYVVSANGEISLPKPIYEEIDLPNEKKTTIHIKARNGKEAQQQIMRAKKSYPQIDEEQLIKQIKTTTAYIDDHFIFNLGGLDEACIKSIVKTVLALAVKANIASEDCKYAKDYLQNITSTDCYGYFYAKDPILNRPREVPLHCVFVKSDPNNKIIWAYIEFFALYRGLVYLSDSYEGEYIESYYAIDPRTSKQLSDLDISLNLSIEELKKSINLNDFSLEKLKEIMDEIIPSQLKLAQEKERDRVITHAVTTAFTNSGVPEGEKFTEEEWEKMIKNLMVEMEPWIINQVKTKRSKS
;
A
#
# COMPACT_ATOMS: atom_id res chain seq x y z
N MET A 1 -5.34 -2.40 7.37
CA MET A 1 -5.71 -3.33 6.27
C MET A 1 -5.43 -4.75 6.71
N LYS A 2 -6.31 -5.71 6.45
CA LYS A 2 -6.00 -7.13 6.65
C LYS A 2 -5.37 -7.68 5.37
N LEU A 3 -4.30 -8.45 5.50
CA LEU A 3 -3.63 -9.13 4.41
C LEU A 3 -3.45 -10.60 4.75
N SER A 4 -3.48 -11.44 3.72
CA SER A 4 -3.18 -12.87 3.82
C SER A 4 -1.85 -13.17 3.15
N THR A 5 -1.20 -14.22 3.60
CA THR A 5 0.01 -14.75 2.96
C THR A 5 -0.29 -15.95 2.07
N ASP A 6 0.67 -16.33 1.24
CA ASP A 6 0.67 -17.55 0.43
C ASP A 6 0.57 -18.84 1.25
N THR A 7 1.03 -18.81 2.50
CA THR A 7 0.89 -19.92 3.47
C THR A 7 -0.43 -19.88 4.26
N GLY A 8 -1.31 -18.91 3.99
CA GLY A 8 -2.63 -18.78 4.62
C GLY A 8 -2.63 -18.07 5.98
N HIS A 9 -1.51 -17.47 6.40
CA HIS A 9 -1.47 -16.64 7.59
C HIS A 9 -2.12 -15.28 7.33
N GLU A 10 -2.80 -14.72 8.34
CA GLU A 10 -3.39 -13.40 8.28
C GLU A 10 -2.64 -12.41 9.14
N TYR A 11 -2.52 -11.18 8.66
CA TYR A 11 -1.91 -10.06 9.38
C TYR A 11 -2.73 -8.77 9.21
N VAL A 12 -2.58 -7.86 10.15
CA VAL A 12 -3.09 -6.49 10.05
C VAL A 12 -1.92 -5.54 9.85
N VAL A 13 -1.97 -4.81 8.74
CA VAL A 13 -1.04 -3.73 8.42
C VAL A 13 -1.68 -2.39 8.77
N SER A 14 -1.04 -1.62 9.63
CA SER A 14 -1.44 -0.26 10.01
C SER A 14 -1.02 0.78 8.95
N ALA A 15 -1.54 2.01 9.06
CA ALA A 15 -1.21 3.09 8.14
C ALA A 15 0.29 3.49 8.18
N ASN A 16 0.97 3.25 9.30
CA ASN A 16 2.42 3.51 9.41
C ASN A 16 3.29 2.33 8.93
N GLY A 17 2.68 1.24 8.44
CA GLY A 17 3.37 0.08 7.90
C GLY A 17 3.73 -1.00 8.93
N GLU A 18 3.33 -0.85 10.20
CA GLU A 18 3.49 -1.92 11.20
C GLU A 18 2.59 -3.11 10.88
N ILE A 19 3.15 -4.30 11.03
CA ILE A 19 2.46 -5.57 10.79
C ILE A 19 2.24 -6.25 12.13
N SER A 20 0.99 -6.65 12.39
CA SER A 20 0.60 -7.29 13.64
C SER A 20 -0.36 -8.45 13.39
N LEU A 21 -0.51 -9.33 14.38
CA LEU A 21 -1.50 -10.40 14.33
C LEU A 21 -2.91 -9.81 14.28
N PRO A 22 -3.89 -10.43 13.60
CA PRO A 22 -5.27 -9.94 13.58
C PRO A 22 -5.96 -10.08 14.93
N LYS A 23 -5.55 -11.08 15.71
CA LYS A 23 -6.03 -11.38 17.06
C LYS A 23 -4.90 -12.01 17.88
N PRO A 24 -4.94 -11.92 19.22
CA PRO A 24 -3.99 -12.63 20.05
C PRO A 24 -4.17 -14.15 19.88
N ILE A 25 -3.07 -14.87 19.99
CA ILE A 25 -3.04 -16.34 20.01
C ILE A 25 -3.09 -16.77 21.47
N TYR A 26 -3.98 -17.71 21.75
CA TYR A 26 -4.16 -18.34 23.04
C TYR A 26 -4.40 -19.83 22.79
N GLU A 27 -3.39 -20.65 23.05
CA GLU A 27 -3.38 -22.08 22.77
C GLU A 27 -3.17 -22.85 24.08
N GLU A 28 -4.05 -23.81 24.36
CA GLU A 28 -3.96 -24.70 25.51
C GLU A 28 -3.61 -26.11 25.03
N ILE A 29 -2.56 -26.69 25.61
CA ILE A 29 -2.13 -28.06 25.34
C ILE A 29 -2.15 -28.82 26.66
N ASP A 30 -3.11 -29.73 26.80
CA ASP A 30 -3.14 -30.66 27.92
C ASP A 30 -2.09 -31.74 27.74
N LEU A 31 -1.33 -32.00 28.80
CA LEU A 31 -0.35 -33.08 28.90
C LEU A 31 -0.89 -34.11 29.92
N PRO A 32 -1.68 -35.10 29.45
CA PRO A 32 -2.43 -36.00 30.34
C PRO A 32 -1.51 -36.81 31.26
N ASN A 33 -0.34 -37.18 30.74
CA ASN A 33 0.66 -37.98 31.46
C ASN A 33 1.32 -37.22 32.62
N GLU A 34 1.29 -35.88 32.59
CA GLU A 34 1.90 -35.02 33.62
C GLU A 34 0.88 -34.29 34.49
N LYS A 35 -0.43 -34.42 34.19
CA LYS A 35 -1.50 -33.60 34.80
C LYS A 35 -1.19 -32.09 34.73
N LYS A 36 -0.62 -31.63 33.62
CA LYS A 36 -0.30 -30.23 33.38
C LYS A 36 -1.00 -29.75 32.12
N THR A 37 -1.37 -28.48 32.11
CA THR A 37 -1.78 -27.76 30.92
C THR A 37 -0.71 -26.72 30.61
N THR A 38 -0.25 -26.68 29.37
CA THR A 38 0.63 -25.62 28.87
C THR A 38 -0.20 -24.60 28.13
N ILE A 39 -0.08 -23.32 28.50
CA ILE A 39 -0.79 -22.22 27.86
C ILE A 39 0.21 -21.36 27.10
N HIS A 40 0.06 -21.27 25.78
CA HIS A 40 0.87 -20.40 24.93
C HIS A 40 0.08 -19.14 24.56
N ILE A 41 0.63 -17.99 24.94
CA ILE A 41 0.01 -16.67 24.69
C ILE A 41 0.94 -15.84 23.80
N LYS A 42 0.43 -15.37 22.67
CA LYS A 42 1.04 -14.30 21.86
C LYS A 42 0.03 -13.17 21.68
N ALA A 43 0.46 -11.94 21.90
CA ALA A 43 -0.38 -10.76 21.80
C ALA A 43 0.32 -9.67 21.00
N ARG A 44 -0.44 -8.69 20.52
CA ARG A 44 0.07 -7.58 19.70
C ARG A 44 0.87 -6.57 20.52
N ASN A 45 0.58 -6.47 21.82
CA ASN A 45 1.24 -5.54 22.74
C ASN A 45 1.09 -6.00 24.18
N GLY A 46 1.83 -5.36 25.10
CA GLY A 46 1.83 -5.71 26.52
C GLY A 46 0.46 -5.60 27.20
N LYS A 47 -0.37 -4.62 26.83
CA LYS A 47 -1.73 -4.49 27.39
C LYS A 47 -2.60 -5.69 27.02
N GLU A 48 -2.56 -6.12 25.76
CA GLU A 48 -3.29 -7.30 25.31
C GLU A 48 -2.73 -8.60 25.91
N ALA A 49 -1.40 -8.71 26.08
CA ALA A 49 -0.79 -9.83 26.78
C ALA A 49 -1.30 -9.94 28.23
N GLN A 50 -1.34 -8.83 28.96
CA GLN A 50 -1.90 -8.76 30.32
C GLN A 50 -3.37 -9.19 30.35
N GLN A 51 -4.17 -8.74 29.38
CA GLN A 51 -5.57 -9.17 29.27
C GLN A 51 -5.71 -10.67 29.04
N GLN A 52 -4.86 -11.28 28.21
CA GLN A 52 -4.87 -12.74 28.00
C GLN A 52 -4.40 -13.50 29.25
N ILE A 53 -3.43 -12.99 30.01
CA ILE A 53 -3.02 -13.58 31.31
C ILE A 53 -4.18 -13.54 32.30
N MET A 54 -4.87 -12.39 32.43
CA MET A 54 -6.06 -12.29 33.30
C MET A 54 -7.18 -13.24 32.85
N ARG A 55 -7.35 -13.44 31.54
CA ARG A 55 -8.27 -14.44 31.00
C ARG A 55 -7.87 -15.85 31.41
N ALA A 56 -6.58 -16.22 31.31
CA ALA A 56 -6.07 -17.52 31.74
C ALA A 56 -6.34 -17.76 33.24
N LYS A 57 -6.08 -16.76 34.08
CA LYS A 57 -6.30 -16.84 35.54
C LYS A 57 -7.75 -17.15 35.92
N LYS A 58 -8.73 -16.70 35.13
CA LYS A 58 -10.15 -17.06 35.37
C LYS A 58 -10.39 -18.56 35.23
N SER A 59 -9.71 -19.21 34.29
CA SER A 59 -9.80 -20.67 34.06
C SER A 59 -8.85 -21.45 34.98
N TYR A 60 -7.73 -20.85 35.36
CA TYR A 60 -6.66 -21.45 36.17
C TYR A 60 -6.27 -20.52 37.33
N PRO A 61 -7.02 -20.53 38.44
CA PRO A 61 -6.83 -19.60 39.57
C PRO A 61 -5.45 -19.68 40.24
N GLN A 62 -4.71 -20.77 40.04
CA GLN A 62 -3.35 -20.99 40.56
C GLN A 62 -2.27 -20.16 39.84
N ILE A 63 -2.61 -19.48 38.74
CA ILE A 63 -1.67 -18.63 38.01
C ILE A 63 -1.30 -17.40 38.85
N ASP A 64 0.01 -17.21 39.05
CA ASP A 64 0.58 -15.96 39.57
C ASP A 64 0.66 -14.92 38.45
N GLU A 65 -0.33 -14.03 38.38
CA GLU A 65 -0.39 -13.00 37.34
C GLU A 65 0.74 -11.98 37.44
N GLU A 66 1.15 -11.59 38.66
CA GLU A 66 2.18 -10.56 38.83
C GLU A 66 3.52 -11.06 38.33
N GLN A 67 3.83 -12.33 38.63
CA GLN A 67 5.05 -12.98 38.15
C GLN A 67 5.04 -13.13 36.62
N LEU A 68 3.92 -13.56 36.03
CA LEU A 68 3.82 -13.71 34.58
C LEU A 68 3.90 -12.37 33.84
N ILE A 69 3.28 -11.32 34.38
CA ILE A 69 3.34 -9.97 33.78
C ILE A 69 4.79 -9.46 33.74
N LYS A 70 5.59 -9.71 34.79
CA LYS A 70 7.02 -9.37 34.82
C LYS A 70 7.86 -10.16 33.82
N GLN A 71 7.37 -11.31 33.36
CA GLN A 71 8.04 -12.18 32.40
C GLN A 71 7.60 -11.93 30.94
N ILE A 72 6.70 -10.98 30.68
CA ILE A 72 6.30 -10.63 29.32
C ILE A 72 7.54 -10.16 28.55
N LYS A 73 7.81 -10.81 27.42
CA LYS A 73 8.89 -10.45 26.50
C LYS A 73 8.28 -9.92 25.21
N THR A 74 8.71 -8.73 24.80
CA THR A 74 8.45 -8.23 23.44
C THR A 74 9.47 -8.89 22.51
N THR A 75 9.00 -9.47 21.42
CA THR A 75 9.87 -10.02 20.38
C THR A 75 9.51 -9.41 19.03
N THR A 76 10.52 -9.27 18.17
CA THR A 76 10.35 -8.85 16.78
C THR A 76 10.80 -9.99 15.88
N ALA A 77 10.02 -10.28 14.84
CA ALA A 77 10.36 -11.27 13.83
C ALA A 77 9.99 -10.74 12.44
N TYR A 78 10.72 -11.20 11.43
CA TYR A 78 10.39 -10.96 10.04
C TYR A 78 9.50 -12.09 9.52
N ILE A 79 8.54 -11.74 8.68
CA ILE A 79 7.65 -12.69 8.02
C ILE A 79 8.42 -13.30 6.85
N ASP A 80 8.58 -14.62 6.87
CA ASP A 80 9.22 -15.37 5.78
C ASP A 80 8.24 -15.65 4.62
N ASP A 81 6.94 -15.46 4.84
CA ASP A 81 5.86 -15.68 3.85
C ASP A 81 5.71 -14.49 2.87
N HIS A 82 5.04 -14.75 1.74
CA HIS A 82 4.70 -13.72 0.76
C HIS A 82 3.27 -13.21 0.94
N PHE A 83 3.09 -11.89 0.99
CA PHE A 83 1.76 -11.30 1.01
C PHE A 83 1.06 -11.47 -0.34
N ILE A 84 -0.19 -11.93 -0.30
CA ILE A 84 -1.07 -11.96 -1.45
C ILE A 84 -1.82 -10.63 -1.52
N PHE A 85 -1.62 -9.91 -2.62
CA PHE A 85 -2.39 -8.72 -2.95
C PHE A 85 -3.40 -9.06 -4.04
N ASN A 86 -4.68 -8.88 -3.75
CA ASN A 86 -5.70 -8.85 -4.78
C ASN A 86 -5.88 -7.40 -5.23
N LEU A 87 -5.38 -7.08 -6.41
CA LEU A 87 -5.60 -5.78 -7.03
C LEU A 87 -7.08 -5.55 -7.34
N GLY A 88 -7.88 -6.60 -7.50
CA GLY A 88 -9.30 -6.48 -7.84
C GLY A 88 -9.53 -5.89 -9.24
N GLY A 89 -10.74 -6.08 -9.74
CA GLY A 89 -11.24 -5.36 -10.92
C GLY A 89 -12.00 -4.10 -10.49
N LEU A 90 -12.10 -3.13 -11.40
CA LEU A 90 -12.99 -1.99 -11.20
C LEU A 90 -14.45 -2.45 -11.38
N ASP A 91 -15.22 -2.45 -10.29
CA ASP A 91 -16.66 -2.63 -10.36
C ASP A 91 -17.38 -1.35 -10.83
N GLU A 92 -18.69 -1.42 -11.01
CA GLU A 92 -19.49 -0.28 -11.49
C GLU A 92 -19.38 0.95 -10.57
N ALA A 93 -19.29 0.74 -9.24
CA ALA A 93 -19.14 1.84 -8.30
C ALA A 93 -17.77 2.52 -8.44
N CYS A 94 -16.72 1.74 -8.65
CA CYS A 94 -15.37 2.24 -8.94
C CYS A 94 -15.35 3.04 -10.25
N ILE A 95 -15.99 2.52 -11.31
CA ILE A 95 -16.08 3.22 -12.60
C ILE A 95 -16.85 4.53 -12.45
N LYS A 96 -17.98 4.56 -11.72
CA LYS A 96 -18.69 5.81 -11.43
C LYS A 96 -17.82 6.81 -10.67
N SER A 97 -16.97 6.35 -9.75
CA SER A 97 -16.02 7.21 -9.05
C SER A 97 -14.96 7.79 -10.00
N ILE A 98 -14.46 6.99 -10.94
CA ILE A 98 -13.57 7.45 -12.01
C ILE A 98 -14.23 8.54 -12.86
N VAL A 99 -15.45 8.28 -13.34
CA VAL A 99 -16.20 9.22 -14.19
C VAL A 99 -16.47 10.53 -13.44
N LYS A 100 -16.82 10.49 -12.14
CA LYS A 100 -16.95 11.70 -11.30
C LYS A 100 -15.65 12.48 -11.20
N THR A 101 -14.52 11.78 -11.03
CA THR A 101 -13.20 12.40 -10.90
C THR A 101 -12.83 13.13 -12.18
N VAL A 102 -13.03 12.49 -13.33
CA VAL A 102 -12.81 13.10 -14.64
C VAL A 102 -13.73 14.30 -14.87
N LEU A 103 -15.03 14.16 -14.59
CA LEU A 103 -16.00 15.25 -14.75
C LEU A 103 -15.64 16.46 -13.88
N ALA A 104 -15.17 16.23 -12.65
CA ALA A 104 -14.71 17.29 -11.77
C ALA A 104 -13.51 18.06 -12.36
N LEU A 105 -12.56 17.36 -12.99
CA LEU A 105 -11.46 18.01 -13.70
C LEU A 105 -11.95 18.79 -14.92
N ALA A 106 -12.87 18.23 -15.71
CA ALA A 106 -13.45 18.92 -16.87
C ALA A 106 -14.10 20.25 -16.45
N VAL A 107 -14.94 20.23 -15.42
CA VAL A 107 -15.58 21.44 -14.87
C VAL A 107 -14.54 22.42 -14.34
N LYS A 108 -13.51 21.95 -13.63
CA LYS A 108 -12.40 22.80 -13.18
C LYS A 108 -11.64 23.44 -14.35
N ALA A 109 -11.60 22.78 -15.50
CA ALA A 109 -10.99 23.28 -16.73
C ALA A 109 -11.94 24.19 -17.55
N ASN A 110 -13.10 24.57 -17.01
CA ASN A 110 -14.15 25.39 -17.65
C ASN A 110 -14.93 24.69 -18.77
N ILE A 111 -14.94 23.35 -18.80
CA ILE A 111 -15.89 22.60 -19.62
C ILE A 111 -17.21 22.48 -18.84
N ALA A 112 -18.32 22.98 -19.38
CA ALA A 112 -19.59 22.91 -18.68
C ALA A 112 -20.00 21.45 -18.45
N SER A 113 -20.59 21.15 -17.29
CA SER A 113 -20.98 19.76 -16.98
C SER A 113 -22.04 19.25 -17.96
N GLU A 114 -22.88 20.16 -18.46
CA GLU A 114 -23.92 19.98 -19.47
C GLU A 114 -23.37 19.43 -20.78
N ASP A 115 -22.14 19.81 -21.13
CA ASP A 115 -21.48 19.35 -22.35
C ASP A 115 -20.97 17.91 -22.23
N CYS A 116 -20.85 17.38 -21.01
CA CYS A 116 -20.37 16.02 -20.70
C CYS A 116 -21.52 15.01 -20.60
N LYS A 117 -22.35 14.94 -21.65
CA LYS A 117 -23.58 14.13 -21.70
C LYS A 117 -23.37 12.67 -21.26
N TYR A 118 -22.38 11.97 -21.81
CA TYR A 118 -22.19 10.54 -21.52
C TYR A 118 -21.81 10.27 -20.07
N ALA A 119 -21.00 11.15 -19.47
CA ALA A 119 -20.70 11.04 -18.04
C ALA A 119 -21.95 11.26 -17.19
N LYS A 120 -22.77 12.28 -17.49
CA LYS A 120 -24.00 12.55 -16.74
C LYS A 120 -24.99 11.39 -16.86
N ASP A 121 -25.23 10.92 -18.07
CA ASP A 121 -26.15 9.81 -18.34
C ASP A 121 -25.71 8.53 -17.60
N TYR A 122 -24.42 8.21 -17.62
CA TYR A 122 -23.85 7.06 -16.90
C TYR A 122 -23.98 7.20 -15.37
N LEU A 123 -23.65 8.38 -14.82
CA LEU A 123 -23.73 8.64 -13.38
C LEU A 123 -25.17 8.66 -12.85
N GLN A 124 -26.12 9.05 -13.69
CA GLN A 124 -27.55 9.11 -13.36
C GLN A 124 -28.30 7.82 -13.69
N ASN A 125 -27.62 6.79 -14.22
CA ASN A 125 -28.19 5.53 -14.68
C ASN A 125 -29.26 5.71 -15.78
N ILE A 126 -29.11 6.74 -16.62
CA ILE A 126 -30.00 6.99 -17.76
C ILE A 126 -29.66 6.04 -18.91
N THR A 127 -28.38 5.73 -19.09
CA THR A 127 -27.90 4.79 -20.12
C THR A 127 -27.00 3.72 -19.52
N SER A 128 -27.04 2.52 -20.08
CA SER A 128 -26.10 1.43 -19.78
C SER A 128 -24.83 1.44 -20.63
N THR A 129 -24.61 2.47 -21.45
CA THR A 129 -23.47 2.53 -22.36
C THR A 129 -22.21 2.83 -21.56
N ASP A 130 -21.21 1.95 -21.66
CA ASP A 130 -19.94 2.14 -20.98
C ASP A 130 -19.25 3.39 -21.52
N CYS A 131 -19.08 4.38 -20.66
CA CYS A 131 -18.32 5.60 -20.95
C CYS A 131 -16.85 5.49 -20.52
N TYR A 132 -16.42 4.30 -20.07
CA TYR A 132 -15.07 4.00 -19.60
C TYR A 132 -14.58 2.70 -20.21
N GLY A 133 -13.29 2.63 -20.53
CA GLY A 133 -12.61 1.36 -20.79
C GLY A 133 -11.13 1.42 -20.48
N TYR A 134 -10.55 0.27 -20.13
CA TYR A 134 -9.11 0.12 -19.92
C TYR A 134 -8.32 0.50 -21.17
N PHE A 135 -7.16 1.12 -20.95
CA PHE A 135 -6.30 1.60 -22.02
C PHE A 135 -4.82 1.42 -21.67
N TYR A 136 -4.25 0.33 -22.18
CA TYR A 136 -2.81 0.01 -22.06
C TYR A 136 -2.08 -0.02 -23.40
N ALA A 137 -2.79 0.22 -24.51
CA ALA A 137 -2.24 0.12 -25.87
C ALA A 137 -1.08 1.10 -26.12
N LYS A 138 -1.12 2.28 -25.47
CA LYS A 138 -0.08 3.31 -25.56
C LYS A 138 0.02 4.08 -24.25
N ASP A 139 1.23 4.46 -23.86
CA ASP A 139 1.45 5.44 -22.79
C ASP A 139 1.34 6.86 -23.34
N PRO A 140 0.38 7.68 -22.87
CA PRO A 140 0.23 9.05 -23.37
C PRO A 140 1.25 10.02 -22.78
N ILE A 141 1.99 9.66 -21.74
CA ILE A 141 2.90 10.57 -21.03
C ILE A 141 4.32 10.40 -21.54
N LEU A 142 4.81 11.39 -22.30
CA LEU A 142 6.09 11.32 -23.01
C LEU A 142 7.30 11.42 -22.07
N ASN A 143 7.17 12.18 -20.99
CA ASN A 143 8.21 12.39 -19.99
C ASN A 143 7.85 11.75 -18.64
N ARG A 144 7.27 10.54 -18.68
CA ARG A 144 6.83 9.81 -17.49
C ARG A 144 7.93 9.78 -16.41
N PRO A 145 7.63 10.20 -15.17
CA PRO A 145 8.58 10.08 -14.08
C PRO A 145 8.80 8.60 -13.74
N ARG A 146 10.05 8.15 -13.87
CA ARG A 146 10.44 6.78 -13.54
C ARG A 146 10.18 6.49 -12.07
N GLU A 147 9.86 5.23 -11.77
CA GLU A 147 9.74 4.73 -10.38
C GLU A 147 8.64 5.42 -9.55
N VAL A 148 7.76 6.20 -10.18
CA VAL A 148 6.63 6.89 -9.53
C VAL A 148 5.33 6.14 -9.85
N PRO A 149 4.56 5.70 -8.83
CA PRO A 149 3.23 5.13 -9.02
C PRO A 149 2.21 6.24 -9.35
N LEU A 150 2.32 6.81 -10.54
CA LEU A 150 1.64 8.04 -10.95
C LEU A 150 0.12 7.99 -10.79
N HIS A 151 -0.45 9.07 -10.24
CA HIS A 151 -1.87 9.40 -10.38
C HIS A 151 -1.98 10.54 -11.38
N CYS A 152 -2.71 10.35 -12.47
CA CYS A 152 -2.92 11.39 -13.46
C CYS A 152 -4.35 11.34 -13.99
N VAL A 153 -4.96 12.51 -14.12
CA VAL A 153 -6.22 12.70 -14.83
C VAL A 153 -5.97 13.78 -15.87
N PHE A 154 -6.21 13.49 -17.14
CA PHE A 154 -6.09 14.41 -18.26
C PHE A 154 -7.44 14.50 -18.96
N VAL A 155 -7.90 15.70 -19.27
CA VAL A 155 -9.12 15.96 -20.04
C VAL A 155 -8.77 16.75 -21.29
N LYS A 156 -9.41 16.38 -22.40
CA LYS A 156 -9.34 17.06 -23.67
C LYS A 156 -10.71 17.28 -24.25
N SER A 157 -10.94 18.48 -24.74
CA SER A 157 -12.10 18.82 -25.56
C SER A 157 -11.62 19.32 -26.92
N ASP A 158 -12.26 18.83 -27.97
CA ASP A 158 -11.91 19.14 -29.35
C ASP A 158 -13.18 19.43 -30.16
N PRO A 159 -13.52 20.71 -30.39
CA PRO A 159 -14.72 21.09 -31.10
C PRO A 159 -14.69 20.74 -32.59
N ASN A 160 -13.51 20.58 -33.21
CA ASN A 160 -13.42 20.17 -34.61
C ASN A 160 -13.90 18.73 -34.80
N ASN A 161 -13.57 17.87 -33.84
CA ASN A 161 -14.02 16.48 -33.78
C ASN A 161 -15.29 16.31 -32.93
N LYS A 162 -15.87 17.41 -32.42
CA LYS A 162 -17.04 17.44 -31.52
C LYS A 162 -16.93 16.55 -30.28
N ILE A 163 -15.74 16.33 -29.76
CA ILE A 163 -15.49 15.30 -28.74
C ILE A 163 -14.98 15.89 -27.42
N ILE A 164 -15.38 15.26 -26.32
CA ILE A 164 -14.71 15.43 -25.03
C ILE A 164 -14.36 14.04 -24.51
N TRP A 165 -13.11 13.88 -24.09
CA TRP A 165 -12.62 12.63 -23.54
C TRP A 165 -11.55 12.89 -22.49
N ALA A 166 -11.22 11.86 -21.72
CA ALA A 166 -10.18 11.93 -20.72
C ALA A 166 -9.35 10.66 -20.67
N TYR A 167 -8.09 10.81 -20.26
CA TYR A 167 -7.24 9.73 -19.81
C TYR A 167 -7.14 9.77 -18.29
N ILE A 168 -7.20 8.61 -17.65
CA ILE A 168 -7.02 8.49 -16.21
C ILE A 168 -6.07 7.33 -15.89
N GLU A 169 -5.19 7.55 -14.92
CA GLU A 169 -4.40 6.50 -14.30
C GLU A 169 -4.40 6.60 -12.77
N PHE A 170 -4.56 5.45 -12.12
CA PHE A 170 -4.33 5.30 -10.67
C PHE A 170 -3.22 4.31 -10.38
N PHE A 171 -2.34 4.70 -9.46
CA PHE A 171 -1.12 4.03 -9.05
C PHE A 171 -0.22 3.55 -10.21
N ALA A 172 -0.29 4.24 -11.37
CA ALA A 172 0.21 3.82 -12.68
C ALA A 172 -0.39 2.51 -13.25
N LEU A 173 -1.12 1.74 -12.42
CA LEU A 173 -1.68 0.44 -12.77
C LEU A 173 -2.99 0.60 -13.52
N TYR A 174 -3.99 1.28 -12.96
CA TYR A 174 -5.32 1.35 -13.58
C TYR A 174 -5.38 2.46 -14.62
N ARG A 175 -5.03 2.14 -15.86
CA ARG A 175 -5.06 3.08 -16.98
C ARG A 175 -6.35 2.92 -17.78
N GLY A 176 -7.00 4.02 -18.09
CA GLY A 176 -8.25 3.99 -18.85
C GLY A 176 -8.56 5.28 -19.58
N LEU A 177 -9.53 5.18 -20.48
CA LEU A 177 -10.12 6.29 -21.19
C LEU A 177 -11.56 6.48 -20.71
N VAL A 178 -11.98 7.74 -20.62
CA VAL A 178 -13.37 8.12 -20.36
C VAL A 178 -13.89 8.95 -21.52
N TYR A 179 -15.02 8.56 -22.09
CA TYR A 179 -15.71 9.27 -23.16
C TYR A 179 -16.82 10.13 -22.58
N LEU A 180 -16.66 11.45 -22.65
CA LEU A 180 -17.54 12.40 -21.98
C LEU A 180 -18.63 12.94 -22.91
N SER A 181 -18.33 13.15 -24.19
CA SER A 181 -19.27 13.70 -25.17
C SER A 181 -18.82 13.53 -26.62
N ASP A 182 -19.77 13.60 -27.55
CA ASP A 182 -19.56 13.54 -29.00
C ASP A 182 -20.36 14.60 -29.79
N SER A 183 -20.84 15.60 -29.08
CA SER A 183 -21.57 16.75 -29.63
C SER A 183 -21.04 18.07 -29.07
N TYR A 184 -19.76 18.12 -28.71
CA TYR A 184 -19.16 19.31 -28.11
C TYR A 184 -18.92 20.41 -29.12
N GLU A 185 -19.34 21.63 -28.79
CA GLU A 185 -19.22 22.83 -29.65
C GLU A 185 -18.53 24.00 -28.94
N GLY A 186 -17.93 23.76 -27.76
CA GLY A 186 -17.22 24.76 -26.98
C GLY A 186 -15.77 25.02 -27.46
N GLU A 187 -14.92 25.52 -26.57
CA GLU A 187 -13.53 25.81 -26.88
C GLU A 187 -12.64 24.57 -26.83
N TYR A 188 -11.56 24.56 -27.61
CA TYR A 188 -10.51 23.55 -27.45
C TYR A 188 -9.80 23.73 -26.10
N ILE A 189 -9.83 22.69 -25.26
CA ILE A 189 -9.24 22.72 -23.91
C ILE A 189 -8.46 21.43 -23.68
N GLU A 190 -7.22 21.56 -23.21
CA GLU A 190 -6.44 20.47 -22.62
C GLU A 190 -6.06 20.84 -21.19
N SER A 191 -6.28 19.93 -20.25
CA SER A 191 -5.96 20.15 -18.84
C SER A 191 -5.66 18.83 -18.15
N TYR A 192 -4.78 18.87 -17.15
CA TYR A 192 -4.50 17.70 -16.34
C TYR A 192 -4.28 18.03 -14.88
N TYR A 193 -4.38 16.99 -14.06
CA TYR A 193 -3.98 16.99 -12.67
C TYR A 193 -3.21 15.70 -12.39
N ALA A 194 -1.99 15.83 -11.89
CA ALA A 194 -1.13 14.68 -11.60
C ALA A 194 -0.39 14.82 -10.27
N ILE A 195 -0.23 13.70 -9.56
CA ILE A 195 0.47 13.63 -8.27
C ILE A 195 1.29 12.35 -8.14
N ASP A 196 2.30 12.39 -7.28
CA ASP A 196 2.86 11.19 -6.67
C ASP A 196 2.01 10.83 -5.41
N PRO A 197 1.22 9.74 -5.43
CA PRO A 197 0.32 9.41 -4.33
C PRO A 197 1.05 9.02 -3.03
N ARG A 198 2.36 8.76 -3.08
CA ARG A 198 3.15 8.44 -1.88
C ARG A 198 3.44 9.69 -1.04
N THR A 199 3.60 10.83 -1.71
CA THR A 199 4.01 12.11 -1.10
C THR A 199 2.93 13.18 -1.17
N SER A 200 1.86 12.94 -1.95
CA SER A 200 0.86 13.93 -2.35
C SER A 200 1.44 15.14 -3.10
N LYS A 201 2.69 15.05 -3.58
CA LYS A 201 3.32 16.13 -4.34
C LYS A 201 2.72 16.19 -5.74
N GLN A 202 2.24 17.37 -6.13
CA GLN A 202 1.75 17.62 -7.49
C GLN A 202 2.91 17.66 -8.50
N LEU A 203 2.65 17.11 -9.69
CA LEU A 203 3.52 17.11 -10.85
C LEU A 203 2.96 18.11 -11.86
N SER A 204 3.72 19.16 -12.18
CA SER A 204 3.28 20.28 -13.02
C SER A 204 3.86 20.28 -14.44
N ASP A 205 4.79 19.37 -14.72
CA ASP A 205 5.61 19.42 -15.93
C ASP A 205 5.46 18.12 -16.73
N LEU A 206 4.25 17.57 -16.82
CA LEU A 206 3.97 16.40 -17.67
C LEU A 206 3.68 16.82 -19.11
N ASP A 207 4.33 16.12 -20.04
CA ASP A 207 4.09 16.19 -21.48
C ASP A 207 3.17 15.03 -21.86
N ILE A 208 1.92 15.35 -22.20
CA ILE A 208 0.87 14.37 -22.49
C ILE A 208 0.50 14.50 -23.97
N SER A 209 0.75 13.45 -24.74
CA SER A 209 0.46 13.41 -26.18
C SER A 209 -0.35 12.19 -26.57
N LEU A 210 -1.65 12.41 -26.67
CA LEU A 210 -2.60 11.41 -27.15
C LEU A 210 -3.65 12.09 -28.04
N ASN A 211 -3.65 11.66 -29.30
CA ASN A 211 -4.67 12.03 -30.28
C ASN A 211 -5.39 10.74 -30.66
N LEU A 212 -6.70 10.72 -30.44
CA LEU A 212 -7.59 9.62 -30.78
C LEU A 212 -8.72 10.20 -31.62
N SER A 213 -9.02 9.55 -32.74
CA SER A 213 -10.29 9.76 -33.42
C SER A 213 -11.46 9.23 -32.57
N ILE A 214 -12.69 9.69 -32.85
CA ILE A 214 -13.89 9.15 -32.20
C ILE A 214 -13.98 7.63 -32.33
N GLU A 215 -13.65 7.09 -33.51
CA GLU A 215 -13.71 5.65 -33.78
C GLU A 215 -12.68 4.88 -32.96
N GLU A 216 -11.45 5.40 -32.84
CA GLU A 216 -10.42 4.80 -31.98
C GLU A 216 -10.82 4.83 -30.50
N LEU A 217 -11.36 5.95 -30.03
CA LEU A 217 -11.82 6.08 -28.64
C LEU A 217 -12.94 5.09 -28.34
N LYS A 218 -13.99 5.04 -29.17
CA LYS A 218 -15.11 4.10 -29.03
C LYS A 218 -14.61 2.66 -29.08
N LYS A 219 -13.70 2.35 -30.02
CA LYS A 219 -13.11 1.01 -30.12
C LYS A 219 -12.33 0.64 -28.86
N SER A 220 -11.48 1.53 -28.35
CA SER A 220 -10.71 1.28 -27.12
C SER A 220 -11.62 1.06 -25.91
N ILE A 221 -12.68 1.86 -25.76
CA ILE A 221 -13.65 1.70 -24.68
C ILE A 221 -14.40 0.37 -24.79
N ASN A 222 -14.89 0.03 -25.98
CA ASN A 222 -15.63 -1.22 -26.20
C ASN A 222 -14.74 -2.47 -26.05
N LEU A 223 -13.47 -2.39 -26.47
CA LEU A 223 -12.51 -3.48 -26.26
C LEU A 223 -12.24 -3.70 -24.77
N ASN A 224 -12.22 -2.61 -23.99
CA ASN A 224 -11.92 -2.61 -22.56
C ASN A 224 -10.66 -3.43 -22.26
N ASP A 225 -9.59 -3.15 -23.03
CA ASP A 225 -8.42 -4.02 -23.16
C ASP A 225 -7.54 -3.98 -21.91
N PHE A 226 -7.79 -4.91 -20.99
CA PHE A 226 -6.99 -5.13 -19.80
C PHE A 226 -5.87 -6.16 -20.08
N SER A 227 -4.61 -5.75 -19.91
CA SER A 227 -3.46 -6.61 -20.16
C SER A 227 -2.66 -6.91 -18.89
N LEU A 228 -2.70 -8.15 -18.42
CA LEU A 228 -1.88 -8.62 -17.29
C LEU A 228 -0.38 -8.50 -17.57
N GLU A 229 0.05 -8.68 -18.82
CA GLU A 229 1.45 -8.51 -19.22
C GLU A 229 1.90 -7.06 -19.04
N LYS A 230 1.06 -6.09 -19.46
CA LYS A 230 1.35 -4.66 -19.23
C LYS A 230 1.33 -4.28 -17.76
N LEU A 231 0.40 -4.82 -16.97
CA LEU A 231 0.46 -4.61 -15.51
C LEU A 231 1.78 -5.13 -14.92
N LYS A 232 2.25 -6.29 -15.37
CA LYS A 232 3.52 -6.84 -14.90
C LYS A 232 4.70 -5.94 -15.27
N GLU A 233 4.78 -5.48 -16.52
CA GLU A 233 5.81 -4.52 -16.96
C GLU A 233 5.84 -3.26 -16.08
N ILE A 234 4.67 -2.68 -15.80
CA ILE A 234 4.54 -1.47 -14.96
C ILE A 234 4.97 -1.76 -13.52
N MET A 235 4.57 -2.91 -12.97
CA MET A 235 4.98 -3.32 -11.62
C MET A 235 6.48 -3.56 -11.53
N ASP A 236 7.10 -4.16 -12.55
CA ASP A 236 8.55 -4.40 -12.60
C ASP A 236 9.35 -3.08 -12.67
N GLU A 237 8.77 -2.00 -13.21
CA GLU A 237 9.37 -0.66 -13.18
C GLU A 237 9.27 -0.01 -11.79
N ILE A 238 8.14 -0.15 -11.10
CA ILE A 238 7.84 0.61 -9.88
C ILE A 238 8.28 -0.13 -8.62
N ILE A 239 7.96 -1.42 -8.48
CA ILE A 239 8.13 -2.17 -7.22
C ILE A 239 9.60 -2.22 -6.75
N PRO A 240 10.61 -2.46 -7.60
CA PRO A 240 11.99 -2.61 -7.12
C PRO A 240 12.52 -1.38 -6.38
N SER A 241 12.23 -0.18 -6.88
CA SER A 241 12.61 1.07 -6.22
C SER A 241 11.91 1.26 -4.87
N GLN A 242 10.62 0.91 -4.79
CA GLN A 242 9.86 0.99 -3.53
C GLN A 242 10.39 0.00 -2.50
N LEU A 243 10.72 -1.22 -2.91
CA LEU A 243 11.31 -2.23 -2.03
C LEU A 243 12.66 -1.77 -1.49
N LYS A 244 13.48 -1.13 -2.32
CA LYS A 244 14.76 -0.55 -1.89
C LYS A 244 14.56 0.54 -0.83
N LEU A 245 13.65 1.49 -1.07
CA LEU A 245 13.33 2.55 -0.11
C LEU A 245 12.79 1.98 1.21
N ALA A 246 11.93 0.96 1.14
CA ALA A 246 11.42 0.28 2.33
C ALA A 246 12.53 -0.43 3.12
N GLN A 247 13.48 -1.08 2.44
CA GLN A 247 14.64 -1.72 3.06
C GLN A 247 15.56 -0.71 3.75
N GLU A 248 15.82 0.44 3.12
CA GLU A 248 16.62 1.52 3.70
C GLU A 248 15.95 2.09 4.95
N LYS A 249 14.65 2.38 4.88
CA LYS A 249 13.87 2.87 6.02
C LYS A 249 13.86 1.86 7.17
N GLU A 250 13.72 0.57 6.87
CA GLU A 250 13.73 -0.48 7.89
C GLU A 250 15.11 -0.63 8.54
N ARG A 251 16.19 -0.56 7.75
CA ARG A 251 17.56 -0.53 8.28
C ARG A 251 17.73 0.62 9.27
N ASP A 252 17.34 1.83 8.88
CA ASP A 252 17.51 3.02 9.71
C ASP A 252 16.67 2.94 10.99
N ARG A 253 15.44 2.39 10.90
CA ARG A 253 14.58 2.11 12.06
C ARG A 253 15.24 1.13 13.03
N VAL A 254 15.75 0.00 12.53
CA VAL A 254 16.39 -1.03 13.36
C VAL A 254 17.63 -0.48 14.07
N ILE A 255 18.51 0.22 13.34
CA ILE A 255 19.72 0.83 13.92
C ILE A 255 19.33 1.85 14.99
N THR A 256 18.40 2.76 14.68
CA THR A 256 17.95 3.79 15.62
C THR A 256 17.36 3.16 16.88
N HIS A 257 16.53 2.13 16.72
CA HIS A 257 15.93 1.40 17.84
C HIS A 257 16.99 0.70 18.70
N ALA A 258 17.89 -0.08 18.08
CA ALA A 258 18.93 -0.81 18.78
C ALA A 258 19.86 0.12 19.56
N VAL A 259 20.29 1.23 18.95
CA VAL A 259 21.12 2.25 19.61
C VAL A 259 20.36 2.88 20.78
N THR A 260 19.13 3.34 20.57
CA THR A 260 18.34 4.00 21.62
C THR A 260 18.10 3.06 22.80
N THR A 261 17.74 1.81 22.54
CA THR A 261 17.53 0.78 23.57
C THR A 261 18.83 0.46 24.30
N ALA A 262 19.95 0.30 23.59
CA ALA A 262 21.24 0.00 24.21
C ALA A 262 21.72 1.14 25.13
N PHE A 263 21.58 2.40 24.71
CA PHE A 263 21.91 3.56 25.55
C PHE A 263 20.98 3.66 26.76
N THR A 264 19.67 3.53 26.57
CA THR A 264 18.69 3.59 27.68
C THR A 264 18.95 2.51 28.73
N ASN A 265 19.35 1.31 28.30
CA ASN A 265 19.62 0.17 29.17
C ASN A 265 21.07 0.10 29.68
N SER A 266 21.95 1.02 29.24
CA SER A 266 23.35 1.05 29.67
C SER A 266 23.47 1.45 31.15
N GLY A 267 22.57 2.33 31.62
CA GLY A 267 22.65 2.92 32.96
C GLY A 267 23.70 4.02 33.09
N VAL A 268 24.40 4.38 32.00
CA VAL A 268 25.42 5.43 32.00
C VAL A 268 24.74 6.81 31.83
N PRO A 269 25.00 7.78 32.72
CA PRO A 269 24.46 9.13 32.62
C PRO A 269 24.94 9.86 31.35
N GLU A 270 24.10 10.76 30.84
CA GLU A 270 24.46 11.58 29.68
C GLU A 270 25.69 12.46 30.01
N GLY A 271 26.70 12.42 29.13
CA GLY A 271 27.95 13.17 29.28
C GLY A 271 29.07 12.41 30.00
N GLU A 272 28.80 11.24 30.58
CA GLU A 272 29.82 10.39 31.19
C GLU A 272 30.50 9.46 30.17
N LYS A 273 31.73 9.04 30.48
CA LYS A 273 32.49 8.10 29.66
C LYS A 273 32.16 6.68 30.09
N PHE A 274 31.81 5.85 29.11
CA PHE A 274 31.72 4.41 29.28
C PHE A 274 33.09 3.82 29.66
N THR A 275 33.07 2.93 30.64
CA THR A 275 34.14 1.96 30.90
C THR A 275 34.17 0.89 29.79
N GLU A 276 35.25 0.10 29.71
CA GLU A 276 35.34 -1.00 28.73
C GLU A 276 34.22 -2.05 28.95
N GLU A 277 33.91 -2.40 30.20
CA GLU A 277 32.85 -3.37 30.53
C GLU A 277 31.45 -2.85 30.12
N GLU A 278 31.18 -1.56 30.32
CA GLU A 278 29.92 -0.94 29.89
C GLU A 278 29.83 -0.89 28.36
N TRP A 279 30.95 -0.64 27.68
CA TRP A 279 31.02 -0.70 26.21
C TRP A 279 30.70 -2.10 25.68
N GLU A 280 31.31 -3.13 26.26
CA GLU A 280 31.04 -4.52 25.87
C GLU A 280 29.56 -4.90 26.06
N LYS A 281 28.99 -4.53 27.22
CA LYS A 281 27.57 -4.77 27.52
C LYS A 281 26.66 -4.02 26.55
N MET A 282 27.00 -2.77 26.21
CA MET A 282 26.23 -1.99 25.26
C MET A 282 26.26 -2.60 23.86
N ILE A 283 27.44 -2.99 23.37
CA ILE A 283 27.60 -3.67 22.07
C ILE A 283 26.79 -4.97 22.05
N LYS A 284 26.84 -5.76 23.12
CA LYS A 284 26.07 -7.00 23.23
C LYS A 284 24.56 -6.74 23.13
N ASN A 285 24.04 -5.75 23.87
CA ASN A 285 22.63 -5.39 23.82
C ASN A 285 22.22 -4.90 22.42
N LEU A 286 23.04 -4.07 21.79
CA LEU A 286 22.81 -3.59 20.43
C LEU A 286 22.72 -4.77 19.44
N MET A 287 23.63 -5.74 19.55
CA MET A 287 23.61 -6.94 18.69
C MET A 287 22.36 -7.80 18.90
N VAL A 288 21.87 -7.94 20.14
CA VAL A 288 20.62 -8.66 20.44
C VAL A 288 19.42 -7.98 19.79
N GLU A 289 19.33 -6.65 19.85
CA GLU A 289 18.24 -5.90 19.22
C GLU A 289 18.29 -5.96 17.68
N MET A 290 19.49 -6.01 17.10
CA MET A 290 19.69 -6.10 15.65
C MET A 290 19.60 -7.53 15.09
N GLU A 291 19.70 -8.56 15.94
CA GLU A 291 19.78 -9.97 15.54
C GLU A 291 18.66 -10.39 14.56
N PRO A 292 17.36 -10.10 14.83
CA PRO A 292 16.29 -10.50 13.91
C PRO A 292 16.48 -9.95 12.49
N TRP A 293 16.96 -8.70 12.38
CA TRP A 293 17.20 -8.05 11.10
C TRP A 293 18.41 -8.68 10.39
N ILE A 294 19.52 -8.91 11.10
CA ILE A 294 20.73 -9.53 10.54
C ILE A 294 20.40 -10.92 9.97
N ILE A 295 19.68 -11.73 10.73
CA ILE A 295 19.25 -13.07 10.29
C ILE A 295 18.42 -12.97 9.00
N ASN A 296 17.47 -12.04 8.95
CA ASN A 296 16.65 -11.82 7.75
C ASN A 296 17.49 -11.38 6.53
N GLN A 297 18.49 -10.52 6.70
CA GLN A 297 19.40 -10.13 5.61
C GLN A 297 20.21 -11.31 5.06
N VAL A 298 20.61 -12.25 5.92
CA VAL A 298 21.34 -13.45 5.48
C VAL A 298 20.43 -14.41 4.72
N LYS A 299 19.20 -14.64 5.20
CA LYS A 299 18.20 -15.48 4.53
C LYS A 299 17.90 -14.97 3.12
N THR A 300 17.60 -13.69 2.99
CA THR A 300 17.22 -13.05 1.72
C THR A 300 18.37 -13.02 0.69
N LYS A 301 19.63 -12.97 1.12
CA LYS A 301 20.78 -13.11 0.19
C LYS A 301 20.92 -14.53 -0.35
N ARG A 302 20.69 -15.56 0.47
CA ARG A 302 20.79 -16.97 0.06
C ARG A 302 19.68 -17.40 -0.90
N SER A 303 18.49 -16.78 -0.84
CA SER A 303 17.41 -17.08 -1.79
C SER A 303 17.61 -16.43 -3.17
N LYS A 304 18.58 -15.51 -3.31
CA LYS A 304 18.89 -14.80 -4.56
C LYS A 304 20.13 -15.35 -5.29
N SER A 305 20.85 -16.28 -4.67
CA SER A 305 22.02 -16.99 -5.24
C SER A 305 21.63 -18.37 -5.74
#